data_AF-A0A8K0U8B0-F1
#
_entry.id   AF-A0A8K0U8B0-F1
#
_cell.length_a   1.000
_cell.length_b   1.000
_cell.length_c   1.000
_cell.angle_alpha   90.00
_cell.angle_beta   90.00
_cell.angle_gamma   90.00
#
_symmetry.space_group_name_H-M   'P 1'
#
loop_
_entity.id
_entity.type
_entity.pdbx_description
1 polymer ?
#
loop_
_entity_poly.entity_id
_entity_poly.type
_entity_poly.pdbx_seq_one_letter_code
_entity_poly.pdbx_strand_id
1 'polypeptide(L)'
;MLCAGHQYLVKIFILHRDVSENNVVLGCEPGHIRGCLMDFDMAIRYEVQKQVPSQPGNIAAAFRDTSDVPTSESHKGPFKAERTGTIPYMSMNVLQGKEHTHYDDIESFFYVFLLFFISYKGPLPTSDLEAAHRRGFSQVLGSGRAQNICDWPERFRPWSETMLSSRLAKLELLTGEQSSQITYAIANIVKELWGSKLSPAIGDLISECLLLFQGTRRVTHEQFIGALDNWLRVYPAPPDGYNNCPFTDSAGRPYV
;
A
#
# COMPACT_ATOMS: atom_id res chain seq x y z
N MET A 1 4.93 -3.05 10.63
CA MET A 1 4.78 -4.52 10.73
C MET A 1 4.49 -5.20 9.38
N LEU A 2 3.49 -4.76 8.60
CA LEU A 2 3.15 -5.38 7.30
C LEU A 2 4.32 -5.41 6.29
N CYS A 3 4.97 -4.27 6.06
CA CYS A 3 6.11 -4.20 5.14
C CYS A 3 7.30 -5.05 5.61
N ALA A 4 7.49 -5.21 6.93
CA ALA A 4 8.51 -6.10 7.48
C ALA A 4 8.17 -7.59 7.23
N GLY A 5 6.89 -7.96 7.37
CA GLY A 5 6.40 -9.29 6.98
C GLY A 5 6.61 -9.56 5.48
N HIS A 6 6.30 -8.59 4.62
CA HIS A 6 6.59 -8.70 3.20
C HIS A 6 8.10 -8.78 2.89
N GLN A 7 8.94 -8.03 3.61
CA GLN A 7 10.40 -8.11 3.46
C GLN A 7 10.90 -9.55 3.72
N TYR A 8 10.29 -10.27 4.66
CA TYR A 8 10.56 -11.68 4.88
C TYR A 8 10.14 -12.56 3.70
N LEU A 9 8.94 -12.34 3.11
CA LEU A 9 8.49 -13.05 1.91
C LEU A 9 9.49 -12.92 0.75
N VAL A 10 9.99 -11.70 0.52
CA VAL A 10 11.01 -11.44 -0.50
C VAL A 10 12.30 -12.20 -0.21
N LYS A 11 12.75 -12.25 1.05
CA LYS A 11 13.95 -13.02 1.45
C LYS A 11 13.82 -14.52 1.18
N ILE A 12 12.60 -15.06 1.24
CA ILE A 12 12.31 -16.47 0.90
C ILE A 12 11.80 -16.64 -0.54
N PHE A 13 12.03 -15.64 -1.38
CA PHE A 13 11.76 -15.64 -2.82
C PHE A 13 10.26 -15.70 -3.19
N ILE A 14 9.39 -15.10 -2.38
CA ILE A 14 7.95 -15.03 -2.62
C ILE A 14 7.54 -13.59 -2.96
N LEU A 15 6.81 -13.42 -4.06
CA LEU A 15 6.07 -12.19 -4.40
C LEU A 15 4.60 -12.41 -4.07
N HIS A 16 3.95 -11.40 -3.48
CA HIS A 16 2.54 -11.52 -3.07
C HIS A 16 1.59 -11.27 -4.24
N ARG A 17 1.85 -10.23 -5.04
CA ARG A 17 1.12 -9.89 -6.28
C ARG A 17 -0.33 -9.43 -6.16
N ASP A 18 -0.87 -9.37 -4.95
CA ASP A 18 -2.22 -8.84 -4.69
C ASP A 18 -2.29 -8.18 -3.32
N VAL A 19 -1.34 -7.29 -3.04
CA VAL A 19 -1.39 -6.45 -1.83
C VAL A 19 -2.55 -5.46 -1.99
N SER A 20 -3.56 -5.58 -1.13
CA SER A 20 -4.76 -4.75 -1.11
C SER A 20 -5.29 -4.59 0.32
N GLU A 21 -6.21 -3.65 0.56
CA GLU A 21 -6.82 -3.48 1.89
C GLU A 21 -7.59 -4.74 2.36
N ASN A 22 -8.11 -5.54 1.43
CA ASN A 22 -8.85 -6.76 1.74
C ASN A 22 -7.93 -7.93 2.14
N ASN A 23 -6.65 -7.84 1.77
CA ASN A 23 -5.63 -8.86 2.03
C ASN A 23 -4.72 -8.47 3.21
N VAL A 24 -5.14 -7.45 3.96
CA VAL A 24 -4.49 -6.99 5.19
C VAL A 24 -5.44 -7.19 6.35
N VAL A 25 -4.98 -7.87 7.40
CA VAL A 25 -5.74 -8.08 8.63
C VAL A 25 -4.95 -7.64 9.85
N LEU A 26 -5.67 -7.25 10.90
CA LEU A 26 -5.10 -7.00 12.22
C LEU A 26 -5.26 -8.25 13.07
N GLY A 27 -4.14 -8.90 13.37
CA GLY A 27 -4.07 -9.95 14.38
C GLY A 27 -4.01 -9.31 15.77
N CYS A 28 -5.02 -9.55 16.59
CA CYS A 28 -5.06 -9.13 17.99
C CYS A 28 -4.71 -10.32 18.89
N GLU A 29 -3.43 -10.46 19.24
CA GLU A 29 -3.03 -11.28 20.39
C GLU A 29 -2.96 -10.37 21.63
N PRO A 30 -3.34 -10.83 22.85
CA PRO A 30 -3.26 -10.01 24.06
C PRO A 30 -1.86 -9.39 24.23
N GLY A 31 -1.77 -8.06 24.20
CA GLY A 31 -0.52 -7.30 24.31
C GLY A 31 0.32 -7.21 23.03
N HIS A 32 -0.12 -7.79 21.90
CA HIS A 32 0.57 -7.75 20.61
C HIS A 32 -0.42 -7.60 19.45
N ILE A 33 -0.76 -6.35 19.11
CA ILE A 33 -1.47 -6.04 17.86
C ILE A 33 -0.46 -6.10 16.71
N ARG A 34 -0.71 -6.93 15.70
CA ARG A 34 0.14 -7.02 14.50
C ARG A 34 -0.67 -6.97 13.22
N GLY A 35 -0.14 -6.32 12.20
CA GLY A 35 -0.68 -6.43 10.84
C GLY A 35 -0.16 -7.70 10.17
N CYS A 36 -1.06 -8.47 9.55
CA CYS A 36 -0.75 -9.67 8.78
C CYS A 36 -1.22 -9.51 7.33
N LEU A 37 -0.42 -10.06 6.40
CA LEU A 37 -0.82 -10.26 5.02
C LEU A 37 -1.47 -11.63 4.88
N MET A 38 -2.55 -11.71 4.12
CA MET A 38 -3.27 -12.94 3.80
C MET A 38 -3.52 -13.02 2.30
N ASP A 39 -4.12 -14.13 1.87
CA ASP A 39 -4.46 -14.40 0.48
C ASP A 39 -3.23 -14.49 -0.46
N PHE A 40 -2.66 -15.70 -0.51
CA PHE A 40 -1.48 -16.02 -1.30
C PHE A 40 -1.83 -16.73 -2.61
N ASP A 41 -3.09 -16.73 -3.04
CA ASP A 41 -3.53 -17.44 -4.25
C ASP A 41 -2.84 -16.91 -5.51
N MET A 42 -2.46 -15.63 -5.49
CA MET A 42 -1.74 -14.94 -6.58
C MET A 42 -0.21 -14.96 -6.40
N ALA A 43 0.28 -15.49 -5.29
CA ALA A 43 1.68 -15.45 -4.96
C ALA A 43 2.51 -16.39 -5.85
N ILE A 44 3.71 -15.96 -6.21
CA ILE A 44 4.65 -16.80 -6.97
C ILE A 44 6.01 -16.83 -6.30
N ARG A 45 6.75 -17.92 -6.58
CA ARG A 45 8.19 -17.92 -6.34
C ARG A 45 8.88 -17.16 -7.47
N TYR A 46 9.76 -16.23 -7.13
CA TYR A 46 10.59 -15.55 -8.12
C TYR A 46 12.01 -16.13 -8.07
N GLU A 47 12.54 -16.55 -9.20
CA GLU A 47 13.93 -16.99 -9.25
C GLU A 47 14.84 -15.76 -9.20
N VAL A 48 15.84 -15.79 -8.32
CA VAL A 48 16.98 -14.88 -8.47
C VAL A 48 17.66 -15.27 -9.76
N GLN A 49 17.63 -14.40 -10.78
CA GLN A 49 18.52 -14.53 -11.91
C GLN A 49 19.94 -14.68 -11.35
N LYS A 50 20.48 -15.91 -11.39
CA LYS A 50 21.91 -16.13 -11.15
C LYS A 50 22.60 -15.22 -12.16
N GLN A 51 23.27 -14.18 -11.67
CA GLN A 51 24.21 -13.45 -12.49
C GLN A 51 25.24 -14.48 -12.96
N VAL A 52 25.09 -14.93 -14.20
CA VAL A 52 26.19 -15.58 -14.91
C VAL A 52 27.27 -14.51 -14.96
N PRO A 53 28.49 -14.75 -14.45
CA PRO A 53 29.54 -13.76 -14.46
C PRO A 53 29.75 -13.30 -15.90
N SER A 54 29.45 -12.03 -16.17
CA SER A 54 29.69 -11.42 -17.47
C SER A 54 31.16 -11.55 -17.78
N GLN A 55 31.52 -12.33 -18.80
CA GLN A 55 32.86 -12.30 -19.35
C GLN A 55 33.19 -10.86 -19.79
N PRO A 56 34.43 -10.39 -19.62
CA PRO A 56 34.78 -9.02 -19.97
C PRO A 56 34.90 -8.92 -21.49
N GLY A 57 34.04 -8.12 -22.13
CA GLY A 57 34.21 -7.88 -23.57
C GLY A 57 33.26 -6.86 -24.20
N ASN A 58 33.84 -5.68 -24.44
CA ASN A 58 33.52 -4.65 -25.45
C ASN A 58 32.53 -3.52 -25.12
N ILE A 59 33.14 -2.37 -24.89
CA ILE A 59 32.63 -1.04 -24.56
C ILE A 59 32.14 -0.24 -25.79
N ALA A 60 31.81 -0.91 -26.90
CA ALA A 60 31.58 -0.27 -28.20
C ALA A 60 30.12 -0.31 -28.70
N ALA A 61 29.15 -0.67 -27.86
CA ALA A 61 27.74 -0.78 -28.26
C ALA A 61 26.79 0.16 -27.49
N ALA A 62 27.32 1.18 -26.80
CA ALA A 62 26.49 2.27 -26.31
C ALA A 62 26.13 3.16 -27.52
N PHE A 63 24.84 3.41 -27.73
CA PHE A 63 24.24 4.14 -28.86
C PHE A 63 23.97 3.30 -30.12
N ARG A 64 23.05 2.33 -30.02
CA ARG A 64 22.05 2.11 -31.07
C ARG A 64 20.65 2.00 -30.47
N ASP A 65 19.78 2.60 -31.26
CA ASP A 65 18.37 2.90 -31.08
C ASP A 65 17.51 1.62 -30.99
N THR A 66 16.36 1.77 -30.32
CA THR A 66 15.05 1.11 -30.48
C THR A 66 14.92 -0.33 -31.00
N SER A 67 13.95 -1.03 -30.39
CA SER A 67 13.42 -2.38 -30.69
C SER A 67 14.38 -3.56 -30.42
N ASP A 68 13.80 -4.65 -29.92
CA ASP A 68 14.44 -5.93 -29.61
C ASP A 68 15.24 -6.01 -28.31
N VAL A 69 14.53 -5.89 -27.18
CA VAL A 69 14.96 -6.55 -25.93
C VAL A 69 14.57 -8.02 -26.04
N PRO A 70 15.45 -8.99 -25.76
CA PRO A 70 15.13 -10.41 -25.88
C PRO A 70 14.02 -10.74 -24.89
N THR A 71 12.86 -11.10 -25.42
CA THR A 71 11.80 -11.78 -24.68
C THR A 71 12.42 -13.02 -24.04
N SER A 72 12.34 -13.15 -22.73
CA SER A 72 12.51 -14.44 -22.06
C SER A 72 11.32 -15.33 -22.43
N GLU A 73 11.31 -15.85 -23.65
CA GLU A 73 10.57 -17.06 -23.96
C GLU A 73 11.20 -18.21 -23.17
N SER A 74 10.77 -18.43 -21.92
CA SER A 74 10.73 -19.77 -21.28
C SER A 74 10.44 -19.73 -19.78
N HIS A 75 9.21 -19.37 -19.41
CA HIS A 75 8.52 -20.10 -18.35
C HIS A 75 7.17 -20.59 -18.89
N LYS A 76 7.21 -21.64 -19.71
CA LYS A 76 6.03 -22.48 -20.01
C LYS A 76 5.79 -23.43 -18.82
N GLY A 77 5.46 -22.87 -17.66
CA GLY A 77 4.72 -23.58 -16.62
C GLY A 77 3.22 -23.51 -16.92
N PRO A 78 2.37 -24.40 -16.37
CA PRO A 78 0.94 -24.44 -16.67
C PRO A 78 0.17 -23.18 -16.23
N PHE A 79 0.81 -22.27 -15.49
CA PHE A 79 0.22 -21.03 -15.02
C PHE A 79 0.97 -19.85 -15.62
N LYS A 80 0.52 -19.37 -16.79
CA LYS A 80 0.68 -17.95 -17.09
C LYS A 80 -0.19 -17.24 -16.05
N ALA A 81 0.42 -16.75 -14.98
CA ALA A 81 -0.32 -15.91 -14.07
C ALA A 81 -0.72 -14.67 -14.87
N GLU A 82 -2.03 -14.49 -15.06
CA GLU A 82 -2.60 -13.36 -15.79
C GLU A 82 -2.11 -12.03 -15.18
N ARG A 83 -2.41 -10.90 -15.83
CA ARG A 83 -2.17 -9.59 -15.20
C ARG A 83 -3.07 -9.51 -13.96
N THR A 84 -2.48 -9.66 -12.77
CA THR A 84 -3.22 -9.91 -11.53
C THR A 84 -3.02 -8.78 -10.54
N GLY A 85 -3.97 -8.66 -9.62
CA GLY A 85 -3.99 -7.62 -8.61
C GLY A 85 -5.33 -6.89 -8.61
N THR A 86 -5.61 -6.22 -7.51
CA THR A 86 -6.78 -5.36 -7.41
C THR A 86 -6.43 -3.99 -8.04
N ILE A 87 -7.04 -3.63 -9.19
CA ILE A 87 -6.74 -2.45 -10.04
C ILE A 87 -6.25 -1.20 -9.28
N PRO A 88 -6.98 -0.71 -8.27
CA PRO A 88 -6.55 0.47 -7.52
C PRO A 88 -5.20 0.37 -6.81
N TYR A 89 -4.77 -0.84 -6.46
CA TYR A 89 -3.51 -1.12 -5.76
C TYR A 89 -2.40 -1.58 -6.71
N MET A 90 -2.70 -1.92 -7.97
CA MET A 90 -1.67 -2.35 -8.93
C MET A 90 -0.60 -1.27 -9.16
N SER A 91 0.67 -1.68 -9.24
CA SER A 91 1.76 -0.78 -9.60
C SER A 91 1.66 -0.26 -11.04
N MET A 92 2.40 0.80 -11.35
CA MET A 92 2.54 1.32 -12.71
C MET A 92 3.08 0.26 -13.69
N ASN A 93 4.04 -0.57 -13.27
CA ASN A 93 4.59 -1.63 -14.12
C ASN A 93 3.55 -2.70 -14.42
N VAL A 94 2.78 -3.13 -13.42
CA VAL A 94 1.70 -4.11 -13.58
C VAL A 94 0.63 -3.58 -14.53
N LEU A 95 0.22 -2.31 -14.35
CA LEU A 95 -0.72 -1.62 -15.25
C LEU A 95 -0.20 -1.50 -16.69
N GLN A 96 1.12 -1.42 -16.88
CA GLN A 96 1.78 -1.46 -18.19
C GLN A 96 1.97 -2.88 -18.74
N GLY A 97 1.75 -3.93 -17.93
CA GLY A 97 1.91 -5.33 -18.34
C GLY A 97 3.36 -5.81 -18.32
N LYS A 98 4.21 -5.10 -17.60
CA LYS A 98 5.55 -5.56 -17.29
C LYS A 98 5.49 -6.66 -16.23
N GLU A 99 6.59 -7.38 -16.11
CA GLU A 99 6.76 -8.41 -15.09
C GLU A 99 6.67 -7.80 -13.68
N HIS A 100 5.98 -8.51 -12.79
CA HIS A 100 5.81 -8.13 -11.39
C HIS A 100 7.08 -8.42 -10.60
N THR A 101 7.52 -7.47 -9.79
CA THR A 101 8.69 -7.54 -8.93
C THR A 101 8.33 -7.19 -7.49
N HIS A 102 9.24 -7.41 -6.54
CA HIS A 102 9.00 -7.00 -5.15
C HIS A 102 8.81 -5.49 -4.97
N TYR A 103 9.28 -4.66 -5.90
CA TYR A 103 9.03 -3.21 -5.89
C TYR A 103 7.56 -2.89 -6.18
N ASP A 104 6.88 -3.73 -6.96
CA ASP A 104 5.48 -3.54 -7.31
C ASP A 104 4.57 -3.84 -6.11
N ASP A 105 4.93 -4.83 -5.28
CA ASP A 105 4.26 -5.06 -3.99
C ASP A 105 4.48 -3.88 -3.03
N ILE A 106 5.65 -3.22 -3.05
CA ILE A 106 5.92 -2.00 -2.27
C ILE A 106 5.10 -0.79 -2.75
N GLU A 107 4.98 -0.60 -4.06
CA GLU A 107 4.08 0.43 -4.62
C GLU A 107 2.62 0.17 -4.25
N SER A 108 2.22 -1.11 -4.20
CA SER A 108 0.88 -1.52 -3.76
C SER A 108 0.65 -1.16 -2.27
N PHE A 109 1.64 -1.36 -1.39
CA PHE A 109 1.55 -0.88 0.00
C PHE A 109 1.37 0.62 0.11
N PHE A 110 2.06 1.39 -0.73
CA PHE A 110 1.89 2.84 -0.79
C PHE A 110 0.46 3.22 -1.19
N TYR A 111 -0.14 2.53 -2.16
CA TYR A 111 -1.53 2.77 -2.53
C TYR A 111 -2.52 2.35 -1.45
N VAL A 112 -2.32 1.23 -0.75
CA VAL A 112 -3.13 0.85 0.42
C VAL A 112 -3.05 1.96 1.48
N PHE A 113 -1.84 2.41 1.79
CA PHE A 113 -1.60 3.50 2.74
C PHE A 113 -2.29 4.81 2.34
N LEU A 114 -2.12 5.25 1.10
CA LEU A 114 -2.70 6.51 0.62
C LEU A 114 -4.23 6.44 0.60
N LEU A 115 -4.77 5.35 0.07
CA LEU A 115 -6.21 5.11 -0.04
C LEU A 115 -6.86 5.03 1.34
N PHE A 116 -6.18 4.49 2.35
CA PHE A 116 -6.66 4.52 3.72
C PHE A 116 -6.97 5.95 4.18
N PHE A 117 -6.03 6.90 4.00
CA PHE A 117 -6.23 8.28 4.46
C PHE A 117 -7.26 9.08 3.64
N ILE A 118 -7.53 8.71 2.40
CA ILE A 118 -8.49 9.43 1.54
C ILE A 118 -9.86 8.74 1.40
N SER A 119 -10.04 7.55 1.98
CA SER A 119 -11.31 6.82 1.94
C SER A 119 -11.85 6.44 3.31
N TYR A 120 -11.06 6.50 4.38
CA TYR A 120 -11.55 6.27 5.75
C TYR A 120 -11.82 7.61 6.44
N LYS A 121 -13.00 7.75 7.03
CA LYS A 121 -13.25 8.78 8.04
C LYS A 121 -12.38 8.44 9.25
N GLY A 122 -11.84 9.47 9.89
CA GLY A 122 -10.93 9.35 11.04
C GLY A 122 -11.53 8.56 12.22
N PRO A 123 -10.89 8.58 13.41
CA PRO A 123 -11.30 7.70 14.51
C PRO A 123 -12.80 7.78 14.76
N LEU A 124 -13.44 6.62 14.69
CA LEU A 124 -14.88 6.48 14.87
C LEU A 124 -15.30 7.16 16.19
N PRO A 125 -16.46 7.84 16.23
CA PRO A 125 -17.03 8.31 17.48
C PRO A 125 -17.10 7.17 18.50
N THR A 126 -16.86 7.48 19.77
CA THR A 126 -16.86 6.49 20.86
C THR A 126 -18.11 5.60 20.85
N SER A 127 -19.28 6.18 20.59
CA SER A 127 -20.56 5.46 20.49
C SER A 127 -20.58 4.40 19.39
N ASP A 128 -19.95 4.70 18.25
CA ASP A 128 -19.94 3.83 17.07
C ASP A 128 -18.92 2.70 17.27
N LEU A 129 -17.79 3.01 17.92
CA LEU A 129 -16.82 2.01 18.39
C LEU A 129 -17.49 1.03 19.37
N GLU A 130 -18.21 1.51 20.38
CA GLU A 130 -19.00 0.69 21.32
C GLU A 130 -20.03 -0.18 20.61
N ALA A 131 -20.75 0.38 19.65
CA ALA A 131 -21.71 -0.39 18.86
C ALA A 131 -21.02 -1.48 18.02
N ALA A 132 -19.86 -1.19 17.42
CA ALA A 132 -19.08 -2.17 16.67
C ALA A 132 -18.54 -3.28 17.57
N HIS A 133 -18.01 -2.94 18.75
CA HIS A 133 -17.52 -3.91 19.73
C HIS A 133 -18.62 -4.82 20.26
N ARG A 134 -19.82 -4.29 20.56
CA ARG A 134 -20.98 -5.12 20.93
C ARG A 134 -21.36 -6.14 19.86
N ARG A 135 -21.05 -5.86 18.58
CA ARG A 135 -21.23 -6.81 17.46
C ARG A 135 -19.99 -7.67 17.19
N GLY A 136 -18.96 -7.61 18.04
CA GLY A 136 -17.69 -8.31 17.83
C GLY A 136 -16.96 -7.85 16.57
N PHE A 137 -17.11 -6.58 16.16
CA PHE A 137 -16.63 -6.03 14.89
C PHE A 137 -17.11 -6.78 13.63
N SER A 138 -18.13 -7.63 13.77
CA SER A 138 -18.74 -8.30 12.63
C SER A 138 -19.61 -7.31 11.85
N GLN A 139 -19.50 -7.39 10.52
CA GLN A 139 -20.49 -6.82 9.61
C GLN A 139 -21.49 -7.89 9.22
N VAL A 140 -22.76 -7.52 9.20
CA VAL A 140 -23.82 -8.41 8.73
C VAL A 140 -23.64 -8.59 7.22
N LEU A 141 -23.62 -9.83 6.75
CA LEU A 141 -23.57 -10.12 5.32
C LEU A 141 -24.64 -9.32 4.56
N GLY A 142 -24.22 -8.54 3.56
CA GLY A 142 -25.10 -7.67 2.77
C GLY A 142 -25.28 -6.25 3.31
N SER A 143 -24.64 -5.87 4.43
CA SER A 143 -24.73 -4.48 4.98
C SER A 143 -23.99 -3.41 4.17
N GLY A 144 -23.36 -3.78 3.05
CA GLY A 144 -22.51 -2.88 2.27
C GLY A 144 -21.18 -2.56 2.97
N ARG A 145 -20.48 -1.51 2.50
CA ARG A 145 -19.22 -1.04 3.09
C ARG A 145 -19.42 -0.56 4.53
N ALA A 146 -18.35 -0.63 5.32
CA ALA A 146 -18.33 -0.05 6.66
C ALA A 146 -18.73 1.43 6.62
N GLN A 147 -19.50 1.91 7.60
CA GLN A 147 -19.99 3.30 7.63
C GLN A 147 -18.86 4.36 7.69
N ASN A 148 -17.67 3.96 8.14
CA ASN A 148 -16.46 4.78 8.17
C ASN A 148 -15.67 4.77 6.85
N ILE A 149 -16.01 3.92 5.88
CA ILE A 149 -15.41 3.92 4.55
C ILE A 149 -16.29 4.73 3.63
N CYS A 150 -15.72 5.78 3.05
CA CYS A 150 -16.37 6.63 2.07
C CYS A 150 -16.16 6.09 0.66
N ASP A 151 -17.03 6.52 -0.25
CA ASP A 151 -16.70 6.48 -1.66
C ASP A 151 -15.47 7.34 -1.93
N TRP A 152 -14.72 6.94 -2.95
CA TRP A 152 -13.53 7.67 -3.33
C TRP A 152 -13.91 9.06 -3.83
N PRO A 153 -13.15 10.11 -3.43
CA PRO A 153 -13.36 11.44 -3.96
C PRO A 153 -13.31 11.40 -5.49
N GLU A 154 -14.13 12.21 -6.17
CA GLU A 154 -14.29 12.13 -7.64
C GLU A 154 -12.97 12.17 -8.40
N ARG A 155 -12.01 12.97 -7.92
CA ARG A 155 -10.65 13.06 -8.46
C ARG A 155 -9.91 11.72 -8.50
N PHE A 156 -10.17 10.82 -7.57
CA PHE A 156 -9.50 9.52 -7.45
C PHE A 156 -10.34 8.36 -8.01
N ARG A 157 -11.60 8.57 -8.42
CA ARG A 157 -12.40 7.51 -9.08
C ARG A 157 -11.69 6.82 -10.27
N PRO A 158 -10.96 7.56 -11.15
CA PRO A 158 -10.26 6.93 -12.28
C PRO A 158 -9.26 5.83 -11.87
N TRP A 159 -8.78 5.84 -10.63
CA TRP A 159 -7.82 4.86 -10.11
C TRP A 159 -8.41 3.44 -10.02
N SER A 160 -9.73 3.29 -9.92
CA SER A 160 -10.40 1.98 -9.78
C SER A 160 -11.21 1.52 -11.00
N GLU A 161 -11.50 2.40 -11.95
CA GLU A 161 -12.44 2.10 -13.05
C GLU A 161 -11.89 1.09 -14.06
N THR A 162 -10.76 1.42 -14.69
CA THR A 162 -10.14 0.57 -15.71
C THR A 162 -8.62 0.58 -15.54
N MET A 163 -7.93 -0.42 -16.12
CA MET A 163 -6.47 -0.42 -16.13
C MET A 163 -5.90 0.83 -16.81
N LEU A 164 -6.53 1.32 -17.88
CA LEU A 164 -6.07 2.50 -18.61
C LEU A 164 -6.26 3.79 -17.79
N SER A 165 -7.44 4.00 -17.22
CA SER A 165 -7.73 5.16 -16.38
C SER A 165 -6.84 5.19 -15.13
N SER A 166 -6.64 4.03 -14.50
CA SER A 166 -5.78 3.90 -13.32
C SER A 166 -4.33 4.24 -13.65
N ARG A 167 -3.83 3.74 -14.78
CA ARG A 167 -2.49 4.06 -15.28
C ARG A 167 -2.30 5.55 -15.53
N LEU A 168 -3.26 6.21 -16.20
CA LEU A 168 -3.16 7.63 -16.51
C LEU A 168 -3.19 8.49 -15.23
N ALA A 169 -4.08 8.18 -14.29
CA ALA A 169 -4.21 8.94 -13.05
C ALA A 169 -2.99 8.75 -12.12
N LYS A 170 -2.42 7.54 -12.06
CA LYS A 170 -1.16 7.28 -11.33
C LYS A 170 0.03 7.95 -12.00
N LEU A 171 0.06 8.02 -13.33
CA LEU A 171 1.13 8.72 -14.04
C LEU A 171 1.15 10.19 -13.66
N GLU A 172 -0.02 10.85 -13.62
CA GLU A 172 -0.17 12.24 -13.17
C GLU A 172 0.38 12.47 -11.75
N LEU A 173 0.16 11.53 -10.84
CA LEU A 173 0.71 11.58 -9.49
C LEU A 173 2.23 11.46 -9.46
N LEU A 174 2.79 10.53 -10.25
CA LEU A 174 4.20 10.13 -10.16
C LEU A 174 5.14 11.01 -10.99
N THR A 175 4.67 11.70 -12.04
CA THR A 175 5.52 12.51 -12.93
C THR A 175 5.76 13.94 -12.46
N GLY A 176 5.18 14.36 -11.33
CA GLY A 176 5.54 15.61 -10.66
C GLY A 176 4.93 16.89 -11.25
N GLU A 177 4.54 16.91 -12.53
CA GLU A 177 4.03 18.10 -13.23
C GLU A 177 2.78 18.69 -12.54
N GLN A 178 1.94 17.83 -11.97
CA GLN A 178 0.73 18.19 -11.22
C GLN A 178 0.83 17.86 -9.72
N SER A 179 2.03 17.50 -9.23
CA SER A 179 2.22 17.01 -7.86
C SER A 179 1.71 17.98 -6.81
N SER A 180 1.94 19.28 -6.98
CA SER A 180 1.50 20.30 -6.01
C SER A 180 -0.03 20.38 -5.92
N GLN A 181 -0.73 20.26 -7.06
CA GLN A 181 -2.19 20.29 -7.10
C GLN A 181 -2.78 19.03 -6.47
N ILE A 182 -2.20 17.87 -6.75
CA ILE A 182 -2.67 16.60 -6.19
C ILE A 182 -2.39 16.55 -4.68
N THR A 183 -1.20 16.96 -4.24
CA THR A 183 -0.85 17.02 -2.82
C THR A 183 -1.79 17.96 -2.06
N TYR A 184 -2.11 19.13 -2.63
CA TYR A 184 -3.10 20.04 -2.06
C TYR A 184 -4.50 19.43 -1.98
N ALA A 185 -4.94 18.72 -3.03
CA ALA A 185 -6.22 18.01 -3.02
C ALA A 185 -6.26 16.93 -1.92
N ILE A 186 -5.20 16.13 -1.78
CA ILE A 186 -5.07 15.12 -0.73
C ILE A 186 -5.12 15.77 0.65
N ALA A 187 -4.40 16.87 0.87
CA ALA A 187 -4.40 17.58 2.15
C ALA A 187 -5.81 18.07 2.55
N ASN A 188 -6.59 18.58 1.60
CA ASN A 188 -7.98 19.00 1.86
C ASN A 188 -8.88 17.81 2.21
N ILE A 189 -8.77 16.69 1.49
CA ILE A 189 -9.53 15.47 1.80
C ILE A 189 -9.15 14.94 3.18
N VAL A 190 -7.87 14.89 3.51
CA VAL A 190 -7.40 14.46 4.83
C VAL A 190 -7.96 15.37 5.92
N LYS A 191 -7.97 16.69 5.70
CA LYS A 191 -8.56 17.64 6.66
C LYS A 191 -10.05 17.41 6.87
N GLU A 192 -10.79 17.10 5.81
CA GLU A 192 -12.22 16.78 5.87
C GLU A 192 -12.49 15.46 6.62
N LEU A 193 -11.72 14.41 6.32
CA LEU A 193 -11.94 13.07 6.87
C LEU A 193 -11.37 12.87 8.27
N TRP A 194 -10.20 13.46 8.57
CA TRP A 194 -9.43 13.23 9.80
C TRP A 194 -9.42 14.43 10.75
N GLY A 195 -10.00 15.55 10.32
CA GLY A 195 -10.08 16.78 11.10
C GLY A 195 -8.78 17.59 11.13
N SER A 196 -8.90 18.86 11.53
CA SER A 196 -7.79 19.82 11.53
C SER A 196 -6.65 19.49 12.50
N LYS A 197 -6.92 18.70 13.55
CA LYS A 197 -5.93 18.33 14.57
C LYS A 197 -4.92 17.29 14.05
N LEU A 198 -5.39 16.27 13.33
CA LEU A 198 -4.54 15.18 12.82
C LEU A 198 -4.01 15.46 11.41
N SER A 199 -4.71 16.29 10.65
CA SER A 199 -4.38 16.60 9.25
C SER A 199 -2.93 17.05 9.00
N PRO A 200 -2.30 17.90 9.84
CA PRO A 200 -0.89 18.26 9.63
C PRO A 200 0.04 17.05 9.72
N ALA A 201 -0.10 16.24 10.78
CA ALA A 201 0.74 15.06 10.98
C ALA A 201 0.56 14.04 9.83
N ILE A 202 -0.69 13.77 9.43
CA ILE A 202 -0.98 12.87 8.31
C ILE A 202 -0.42 13.44 6.99
N GLY A 203 -0.55 14.76 6.79
CA GLY A 203 -0.05 15.46 5.61
C GLY A 203 1.47 15.33 5.45
N ASP A 204 2.22 15.45 6.54
CA ASP A 204 3.68 15.25 6.55
C ASP A 204 4.04 13.83 6.09
N LEU A 205 3.37 12.81 6.65
CA LEU A 205 3.59 11.42 6.29
C LEU A 205 3.31 11.14 4.81
N ILE A 206 2.15 11.61 4.32
CA ILE A 206 1.77 11.44 2.92
C ILE A 206 2.79 12.13 2.01
N SER A 207 3.25 13.33 2.37
CA SER A 207 4.23 14.08 1.59
C SER A 207 5.58 13.37 1.52
N GLU A 208 6.09 12.85 2.64
CA GLU A 208 7.33 12.06 2.69
C GLU A 208 7.21 10.78 1.83
N CYS A 209 6.10 10.06 1.94
CA CYS A 209 5.83 8.89 1.12
C CYS A 209 5.73 9.25 -0.37
N LEU A 210 5.01 10.31 -0.75
CA LEU A 210 4.90 10.76 -2.14
C LEU A 210 6.28 11.04 -2.75
N LEU A 211 7.17 11.70 -2.01
CA LEU A 211 8.54 11.98 -2.47
C LEU A 211 9.37 10.72 -2.73
N LEU A 212 9.12 9.63 -2.00
CA LEU A 212 9.79 8.35 -2.24
C LEU A 212 9.36 7.74 -3.58
N PHE A 213 8.05 7.79 -3.88
CA PHE A 213 7.46 7.12 -5.05
C PHE A 213 7.47 7.98 -6.31
N GLN A 214 7.69 9.30 -6.22
CA GLN A 214 7.81 10.17 -7.39
C GLN A 214 8.97 9.76 -8.33
N GLY A 215 8.70 9.82 -9.63
CA GLY A 215 9.63 9.41 -10.70
C GLY A 215 9.67 7.90 -10.93
N THR A 216 10.76 7.42 -11.56
CA THR A 216 10.98 5.99 -11.87
C THR A 216 11.70 5.24 -10.75
N ARG A 217 11.53 5.68 -9.50
CA ARG A 217 12.31 5.18 -8.37
C ARG A 217 11.78 3.83 -7.88
N ARG A 218 12.69 2.86 -7.76
CA ARG A 218 12.43 1.57 -7.13
C ARG A 218 12.58 1.72 -5.62
N VAL A 219 11.46 1.91 -4.92
CA VAL A 219 11.44 2.12 -3.46
C VAL A 219 11.67 0.80 -2.72
N THR A 220 12.66 0.73 -1.85
CA THR A 220 12.94 -0.47 -1.05
C THR A 220 12.09 -0.53 0.23
N HIS A 221 12.04 -1.72 0.85
CA HIS A 221 11.43 -1.89 2.17
C HIS A 221 12.02 -0.92 3.21
N GLU A 222 13.35 -0.77 3.23
CA GLU A 222 14.06 0.06 4.18
C GLU A 222 13.71 1.54 4.00
N GLN A 223 13.57 2.00 2.75
CA GLN A 223 13.18 3.38 2.46
C GLN A 223 11.75 3.66 2.93
N PHE A 224 10.82 2.78 2.58
CA PHE A 224 9.42 2.97 2.94
C PHE A 224 9.19 2.83 4.45
N ILE A 225 9.74 1.79 5.09
CA ILE A 225 9.69 1.62 6.55
C ILE A 225 10.38 2.78 7.26
N GLY A 226 11.51 3.25 6.74
CA GLY A 226 12.24 4.38 7.29
C GLY A 226 11.41 5.67 7.35
N ALA A 227 10.60 5.95 6.33
CA ALA A 227 9.67 7.09 6.34
C ALA A 227 8.58 6.92 7.41
N LEU A 228 7.99 5.73 7.54
CA LEU A 228 7.01 5.44 8.59
C LEU A 228 7.62 5.61 10.00
N ASP A 229 8.83 5.08 10.21
CA ASP A 229 9.54 5.14 11.50
C ASP A 229 10.02 6.56 11.84
N ASN A 230 10.42 7.36 10.84
CA ASN A 230 10.72 8.78 11.02
C ASN A 230 9.48 9.51 11.52
N TRP A 231 8.34 9.29 10.88
CA TRP A 231 7.09 9.92 11.27
C TRP A 231 6.67 9.52 12.68
N LEU A 232 6.76 8.24 13.04
CA LEU A 232 6.47 7.76 14.40
C LEU A 232 7.40 8.36 15.47
N ARG A 233 8.64 8.71 15.10
CA ARG A 233 9.56 9.43 16.01
C ARG A 233 9.14 10.88 16.24
N VAL A 234 8.61 11.55 15.21
CA VAL A 234 8.11 12.93 15.31
C VAL A 234 6.75 12.99 16.01
N TYR A 235 5.90 12.00 15.75
CA TYR A 235 4.55 11.87 16.26
C TYR A 235 4.40 10.58 17.09
N PRO A 236 5.07 10.48 18.25
CA PRO A 236 5.04 9.27 19.06
C PRO A 236 3.64 8.98 19.56
N ALA A 237 3.29 7.69 19.58
CA ALA A 237 2.12 7.24 20.31
C ALA A 237 2.28 7.61 21.79
N PRO A 238 1.25 8.15 22.46
CA PRO A 238 1.23 8.34 23.90
C PRO A 238 1.53 7.01 24.60
N PRO A 239 2.09 7.06 25.82
CA PRO A 239 2.33 5.85 26.63
C PRO A 239 1.09 4.98 26.82
N ASP A 240 -0.09 5.61 26.86
CA ASP A 240 -1.39 4.94 27.01
C ASP A 240 -1.99 4.47 25.65
N GLY A 241 -1.25 4.67 24.56
CA GLY A 241 -1.74 4.60 23.19
C GLY A 241 -2.74 5.74 22.90
N TYR A 242 -2.80 6.22 21.65
CA TYR A 242 -4.04 6.85 21.16
C TYR A 242 -5.10 5.79 20.83
N ASN A 243 -5.02 4.61 21.44
CA ASN A 243 -6.14 3.71 21.51
C ASN A 243 -7.13 4.34 22.50
N ASN A 244 -7.89 5.32 22.03
CA ASN A 244 -9.24 5.60 22.52
C ASN A 244 -10.14 4.38 22.21
N CYS A 245 -9.66 3.17 22.49
CA CYS A 245 -10.43 1.96 22.51
C CYS A 245 -11.29 2.08 23.77
N PRO A 246 -12.58 2.44 23.66
CA PRO A 246 -13.40 2.68 24.84
C PRO A 246 -13.75 1.36 25.57
N PHE A 247 -13.26 0.23 25.07
CA PHE A 247 -13.54 -1.07 25.63
C PHE A 247 -12.62 -1.31 26.82
N THR A 248 -13.20 -1.95 27.83
CA THR A 248 -12.49 -2.39 29.02
C THR A 248 -12.59 -3.89 29.15
N ASP A 249 -11.56 -4.53 29.73
CA ASP A 249 -11.59 -5.94 30.08
C ASP A 249 -12.68 -6.23 31.13
N SER A 250 -12.87 -7.50 31.47
CA SER A 250 -13.85 -7.91 32.49
C SER A 250 -13.61 -7.31 33.88
N ALA A 251 -12.46 -6.66 34.10
CA ALA A 251 -12.09 -5.95 35.32
C ALA A 251 -12.19 -4.41 35.19
N GLY A 252 -12.72 -3.88 34.07
CA GLY A 252 -12.88 -2.45 33.86
C GLY A 252 -11.60 -1.72 33.44
N ARG A 253 -10.54 -2.43 33.04
CA ARG A 253 -9.28 -1.83 32.58
C ARG A 253 -9.30 -1.66 31.06
N PRO A 254 -8.82 -0.55 30.49
CA PRO A 254 -8.75 -0.39 29.04
C PRO A 254 -8.01 -1.54 28.38
N TYR A 255 -8.46 -2.00 27.20
CA TYR A 255 -7.63 -2.90 26.39
C TYR A 255 -6.42 -2.11 25.87
N VAL A 256 -5.23 -2.44 26.39
CA VAL A 256 -3.94 -1.87 26.00
C VAL A 256 -3.47 -2.50 24.68
#